data_AF-A0A1Q6T704-F1
#
_entry.id   AF-A0A1Q6T704-F1
#
_cell.length_a   1.000
_cell.length_b   1.000
_cell.length_c   1.000
_cell.angle_alpha   90.00
_cell.angle_beta   90.00
_cell.angle_gamma   90.00
#
_symmetry.space_group_name_H-M   'P 1'
#
loop_
_entity.id
_entity.type
_entity.pdbx_description
1 polymer ?
#
loop_
_entity_poly.entity_id
_entity_poly.type
_entity_poly.pdbx_seq_one_letter_code
_entity_poly.pdbx_strand_id
1 'polypeptide(L)'
;MKKAVLLMISLILTGCTHQNISGNKSFAENCNTASSICKRNYSVLVEEIEKFNAAGGAFILVNLKNNEVLNSASISILENFDYNQDYSYTPNNVKKLLKKERLATPQQFIQDYVTFIKSATKEDLKKLRDNVTNGTARRINIEGINVYGLTATDYKLDNPDEVITTFLGHFSYQNQEYALITLLDSPKGIKSTFGFNSSGWNATELARKIVESAVLNTNLAKRK
;
A
#
# COMPACT_ATOMS: atom_id res chain seq x y z
N MET A 1 48.59 49.29 -3.94
CA MET A 1 47.71 48.31 -4.61
C MET A 1 47.63 47.03 -3.77
N LYS A 2 46.62 46.90 -2.91
CA LYS A 2 46.33 45.66 -2.16
C LYS A 2 44.97 45.15 -2.63
N LYS A 3 44.96 43.97 -3.24
CA LYS A 3 43.79 43.34 -3.87
C LYS A 3 42.79 42.93 -2.77
N ALA A 4 41.54 43.38 -2.90
CA ALA A 4 40.42 42.89 -2.14
C ALA A 4 40.07 41.47 -2.61
N VAL A 5 40.02 40.52 -1.68
CA VAL A 5 39.53 39.15 -1.93
C VAL A 5 38.05 39.14 -1.56
N LEU A 6 37.19 39.08 -2.57
CA LEU A 6 35.75 38.95 -2.43
C LEU A 6 35.43 37.46 -2.17
N LEU A 7 35.02 37.12 -0.95
CA LEU A 7 34.64 35.77 -0.56
C LEU A 7 33.20 35.51 -1.05
N MET A 8 33.05 34.87 -2.21
CA MET A 8 31.77 34.38 -2.70
C MET A 8 31.35 33.17 -1.86
N ILE A 9 30.39 33.38 -0.95
CA ILE A 9 29.71 32.30 -0.24
C ILE A 9 28.80 31.61 -1.26
N SER A 10 29.28 30.49 -1.81
CA SER A 10 28.50 29.59 -2.64
C SER A 10 27.41 28.95 -1.76
N LEU A 11 26.15 29.34 -1.96
CA LEU A 11 24.99 28.64 -1.45
C LEU A 11 24.95 27.27 -2.14
N ILE A 12 25.51 26.25 -1.49
CA ILE A 12 25.27 24.86 -1.88
C ILE A 12 23.84 24.55 -1.44
N LEU A 13 22.88 24.77 -2.34
CA LEU A 13 21.57 24.12 -2.27
C LEU A 13 21.83 22.62 -2.33
N THR A 14 21.86 21.97 -1.16
CA THR A 14 21.79 20.52 -1.06
C THR A 14 20.40 20.12 -1.54
N GLY A 15 20.27 19.94 -2.85
CA GLY A 15 19.18 19.16 -3.41
C GLY A 15 19.20 17.80 -2.73
N CYS A 16 18.07 17.39 -2.17
CA CYS A 16 17.90 16.04 -1.67
C CYS A 16 18.14 15.09 -2.85
N THR A 17 19.34 14.53 -2.93
CA THR A 17 19.63 13.37 -3.75
C THR A 17 18.73 12.25 -3.23
N HIS A 18 17.75 11.85 -4.03
CA HIS A 18 17.05 10.59 -3.83
C HIS A 18 18.12 9.51 -3.68
N GLN A 19 18.14 8.86 -2.52
CA GLN A 19 19.05 7.74 -2.30
C GLN A 19 18.66 6.66 -3.31
N ASN A 20 19.58 6.37 -4.23
CA ASN A 20 19.53 5.14 -5.01
C ASN A 20 19.39 3.99 -4.01
N ILE A 21 18.28 3.26 -4.05
CA ILE A 21 18.25 1.93 -3.43
C ILE A 21 19.28 1.10 -4.19
N SER A 22 20.44 0.93 -3.57
CA SER A 22 21.52 0.10 -4.07
C SER A 22 21.15 -1.37 -3.88
N GLY A 23 21.17 -2.13 -4.98
CA GLY A 23 21.24 -3.60 -5.00
C GLY A 23 20.02 -4.22 -5.68
N ASN A 24 20.18 -4.66 -6.94
CA ASN A 24 19.38 -5.62 -7.75
C ASN A 24 17.85 -5.74 -7.55
N LYS A 25 17.20 -4.80 -6.88
CA LYS A 25 15.77 -4.80 -6.63
C LYS A 25 15.07 -4.08 -7.78
N SER A 26 14.01 -4.67 -8.31
CA SER A 26 13.13 -3.95 -9.22
C SER A 26 12.31 -2.93 -8.45
N PHE A 27 12.00 -1.84 -9.13
CA PHE A 27 11.16 -0.77 -8.62
C PHE A 27 10.25 -0.27 -9.74
N ALA A 28 8.96 -0.16 -9.43
CA ALA A 28 7.96 0.44 -10.31
C ALA A 28 7.08 1.38 -9.49
N GLU A 29 6.79 2.57 -10.03
CA GLU A 29 5.87 3.52 -9.40
C GLU A 29 4.98 4.23 -10.41
N ASN A 30 3.79 4.62 -9.94
CA ASN A 30 2.91 5.56 -10.60
C ASN A 30 2.51 6.65 -9.59
N CYS A 31 2.56 7.91 -9.99
CA CYS A 31 2.24 9.06 -9.14
C CYS A 31 1.40 10.08 -9.90
N ASN A 32 0.08 10.04 -9.68
CA ASN A 32 -0.91 10.99 -10.18
C ASN A 32 -1.47 11.87 -9.05
N THR A 33 -0.66 12.15 -8.04
CA THR A 33 -0.97 13.03 -6.92
C THR A 33 0.26 13.86 -6.54
N ALA A 34 0.23 14.58 -5.41
CA ALA A 34 1.38 15.36 -4.97
C ALA A 34 2.63 14.47 -4.78
N SER A 35 3.75 14.86 -5.40
CA SER A 35 5.01 14.09 -5.35
C SER A 35 5.47 13.81 -3.91
N SER A 36 5.22 14.72 -2.97
CA SER A 36 5.52 14.50 -1.54
C SER A 36 4.75 13.34 -0.92
N ILE A 37 3.50 13.10 -1.34
CA ILE A 37 2.68 11.97 -0.90
C ILE A 37 3.26 10.66 -1.46
N CYS A 38 3.55 10.62 -2.76
CA CYS A 38 4.12 9.43 -3.40
C CYS A 38 5.46 9.05 -2.78
N LYS A 39 6.36 10.02 -2.55
CA LYS A 39 7.64 9.79 -1.87
C LYS A 39 7.45 9.20 -0.47
N ARG A 40 6.50 9.74 0.31
CA ARG A 40 6.19 9.22 1.65
C ARG A 40 5.64 7.80 1.59
N ASN A 41 4.68 7.54 0.69
CA ASN A 41 4.08 6.22 0.54
C ASN A 41 5.09 5.17 0.08
N TYR A 42 6.02 5.56 -0.80
CA TYR A 42 7.15 4.74 -1.17
C TYR A 42 8.06 4.42 0.02
N SER A 43 8.45 5.42 0.83
CA SER A 43 9.25 5.17 2.03
C SER A 43 8.54 4.22 3.00
N VAL A 44 7.22 4.37 3.17
CA VAL A 44 6.39 3.45 3.96
C VAL A 44 6.46 2.01 3.42
N LEU A 45 6.40 1.83 2.10
CA LEU A 45 6.53 0.49 1.50
C LEU A 45 7.92 -0.11 1.77
N VAL A 46 8.99 0.67 1.59
CA VAL A 46 10.38 0.24 1.88
C VAL A 46 10.49 -0.19 3.35
N GLU A 47 10.05 0.66 4.28
CA GLU A 47 10.12 0.40 5.72
C GLU A 47 9.38 -0.89 6.11
N GLU A 48 8.18 -1.13 5.58
CA GLU A 48 7.42 -2.33 5.92
C GLU A 48 8.01 -3.59 5.27
N ILE A 49 8.57 -3.52 4.06
CA ILE A 49 9.30 -4.64 3.44
C ILE A 49 10.51 -5.01 4.29
N GLU A 50 11.30 -4.02 4.73
CA GLU A 50 12.48 -4.25 5.58
C GLU A 50 12.09 -4.80 6.95
N LYS A 51 11.12 -4.17 7.61
CA LYS A 51 10.62 -4.56 8.95
C LYS A 51 10.17 -6.01 9.01
N PHE A 52 9.49 -6.49 7.96
CA PHE A 52 9.01 -7.88 7.89
C PHE A 52 9.96 -8.81 7.15
N ASN A 53 11.14 -8.34 6.74
CA ASN A 53 12.09 -9.09 5.91
C ASN A 53 11.37 -9.78 4.73
N ALA A 54 10.49 -9.03 4.05
CA ALA A 54 9.70 -9.51 2.93
C ALA A 54 10.55 -9.58 1.66
N ALA A 55 10.23 -10.51 0.76
CA ALA A 55 10.85 -10.60 -0.57
C ALA A 55 10.45 -9.42 -1.45
N GLY A 56 9.30 -8.82 -1.19
CA GLY A 56 8.84 -7.65 -1.90
C GLY A 56 7.46 -7.22 -1.43
N GLY A 57 6.88 -6.28 -2.15
CA GLY A 57 5.55 -5.78 -1.85
C GLY A 57 5.07 -4.77 -2.86
N ALA A 58 3.80 -4.40 -2.70
CA ALA A 58 3.17 -3.38 -3.51
C ALA A 58 1.98 -2.74 -2.79
N PHE A 59 1.59 -1.58 -3.29
CA PHE A 59 0.27 -1.03 -3.02
C PHE A 59 -0.27 -0.32 -4.26
N ILE A 60 -1.60 -0.23 -4.36
CA ILE A 60 -2.29 0.57 -5.37
C ILE A 60 -3.42 1.34 -4.66
N LEU A 61 -3.36 2.67 -4.74
CA LEU A 61 -4.37 3.59 -4.21
C LEU A 61 -5.17 4.20 -5.37
N VAL A 62 -6.48 4.00 -5.34
CA VAL A 62 -7.41 4.41 -6.41
C VAL A 62 -8.43 5.39 -5.87
N ASN A 63 -8.72 6.45 -6.64
CA ASN A 63 -9.85 7.34 -6.40
C ASN A 63 -11.14 6.68 -6.92
N LEU A 64 -12.11 6.42 -6.04
CA LEU A 64 -13.34 5.71 -6.41
C LEU A 64 -14.31 6.56 -7.25
N LYS A 65 -14.17 7.90 -7.25
CA LYS A 65 -15.03 8.79 -8.01
C LYS A 65 -14.79 8.68 -9.52
N ASN A 66 -13.52 8.60 -9.92
CA ASN A 66 -13.09 8.59 -11.33
C ASN A 66 -12.31 7.32 -11.73
N ASN A 67 -12.17 6.35 -10.81
CA ASN A 67 -11.39 5.12 -10.97
C ASN A 67 -9.89 5.34 -11.28
N GLU A 68 -9.35 6.52 -10.99
CA GLU A 68 -7.94 6.84 -11.28
C GLU A 68 -6.99 6.24 -10.24
N VAL A 69 -5.90 5.61 -10.70
CA VAL A 69 -4.78 5.22 -9.82
C VAL A 69 -4.03 6.49 -9.41
N LEU A 70 -4.18 6.91 -8.16
CA LEU A 70 -3.53 8.12 -7.64
C LEU A 70 -2.06 7.87 -7.32
N ASN A 71 -1.77 6.70 -6.76
CA ASN A 71 -0.41 6.31 -6.44
C ASN A 71 -0.32 4.78 -6.36
N SER A 72 0.68 4.20 -7.00
CA SER A 72 1.08 2.82 -6.78
C SER A 72 2.59 2.72 -6.71
N ALA A 73 3.09 1.74 -5.98
CA ALA A 73 4.50 1.40 -5.98
C ALA A 73 4.66 -0.10 -5.77
N SER A 74 5.73 -0.66 -6.32
CA SER A 74 6.17 -2.03 -6.10
C SER A 74 7.67 -2.10 -5.95
N ILE A 75 8.12 -2.99 -5.07
CA ILE A 75 9.53 -3.33 -4.88
C ILE A 75 9.63 -4.86 -4.87
N SER A 76 10.57 -5.42 -5.63
CA SER A 76 10.89 -6.85 -5.61
C SER A 76 12.38 -7.09 -5.50
N ILE A 77 12.77 -8.22 -4.90
CA ILE A 77 14.13 -8.77 -5.02
C ILE A 77 14.42 -9.37 -6.40
N LEU A 78 13.38 -9.60 -7.22
CA LEU A 78 13.52 -10.12 -8.57
C LEU A 78 13.78 -8.97 -9.54
N GLU A 79 14.78 -9.11 -10.40
CA GLU A 79 15.08 -8.11 -11.42
C GLU A 79 13.91 -7.97 -12.42
N ASN A 80 13.62 -6.73 -12.81
CA ASN A 80 12.58 -6.36 -13.79
C ASN A 80 11.16 -6.89 -13.46
N PHE A 81 10.84 -7.12 -12.19
CA PHE A 81 9.55 -7.63 -11.75
C PHE A 81 8.65 -6.55 -11.12
N ASP A 82 7.39 -6.41 -11.51
CA ASP A 82 6.44 -5.47 -10.88
C ASP A 82 5.27 -6.22 -10.25
N TYR A 83 5.16 -6.23 -8.92
CA TYR A 83 4.01 -6.86 -8.25
C TYR A 83 2.67 -6.23 -8.62
N ASN A 84 2.62 -4.98 -9.09
CA ASN A 84 1.36 -4.38 -9.54
C ASN A 84 0.82 -5.03 -10.82
N GLN A 85 1.70 -5.61 -11.67
CA GLN A 85 1.36 -6.09 -13.00
C GLN A 85 1.63 -7.57 -13.21
N ASP A 86 2.75 -8.07 -12.72
CA ASP A 86 3.30 -9.38 -13.11
C ASP A 86 2.96 -10.49 -12.10
N TYR A 87 2.41 -10.14 -10.93
CA TYR A 87 2.19 -11.11 -9.86
C TYR A 87 0.74 -11.58 -9.78
N SER A 88 0.45 -12.77 -10.30
CA SER A 88 -0.88 -13.37 -10.24
C SER A 88 -0.97 -14.40 -9.12
N TYR A 89 -1.95 -14.26 -8.23
CA TYR A 89 -2.14 -15.15 -7.08
C TYR A 89 -3.62 -15.32 -6.71
N THR A 90 -3.89 -16.20 -5.75
CA THR A 90 -5.24 -16.69 -5.43
C THR A 90 -5.65 -16.31 -4.02
N PRO A 91 -5.99 -15.03 -3.73
CA PRO A 91 -6.43 -14.61 -2.42
C PRO A 91 -7.84 -15.13 -2.13
N ASN A 92 -7.95 -16.22 -1.37
CA ASN A 92 -9.22 -16.96 -1.22
C ASN A 92 -10.35 -16.11 -0.65
N ASN A 93 -10.06 -15.27 0.34
CA ASN A 93 -11.05 -14.36 0.92
C ASN A 93 -11.51 -13.28 -0.07
N VAL A 94 -10.59 -12.76 -0.88
CA VAL A 94 -10.89 -11.77 -1.93
C VAL A 94 -11.73 -12.39 -3.04
N LYS A 95 -11.34 -13.57 -3.53
CA LYS A 95 -12.11 -14.32 -4.53
C LYS A 95 -13.54 -14.61 -4.09
N LYS A 96 -13.71 -15.07 -2.84
CA LYS A 96 -15.03 -15.35 -2.26
C LYS A 96 -15.90 -14.09 -2.22
N LEU A 97 -15.34 -12.95 -1.81
CA LEU A 97 -16.05 -11.68 -1.83
C LEU A 97 -16.46 -11.27 -3.24
N LEU A 98 -15.50 -11.29 -4.17
CA LEU A 98 -15.68 -10.80 -5.54
C LEU A 98 -16.44 -11.79 -6.44
N LYS A 99 -16.72 -13.00 -5.95
CA LYS A 99 -17.32 -14.11 -6.72
C LYS A 99 -16.53 -14.39 -8.01
N LYS A 100 -15.20 -14.42 -7.90
CA LYS A 100 -14.27 -14.70 -9.00
C LYS A 100 -13.41 -15.90 -8.63
N GLU A 101 -13.33 -16.90 -9.52
CA GLU A 101 -12.59 -18.14 -9.28
C GLU A 101 -11.26 -18.22 -10.05
N ARG A 102 -10.66 -17.08 -10.39
CA ARG A 102 -9.42 -17.02 -11.17
C ARG A 102 -8.25 -16.46 -10.36
N LEU A 103 -7.05 -16.88 -10.73
CA LEU A 103 -5.81 -16.15 -10.47
C LEU A 103 -5.92 -14.74 -11.07
N ALA A 104 -5.47 -13.73 -10.34
CA ALA A 104 -5.44 -12.35 -10.85
C ALA A 104 -4.30 -11.54 -10.21
N THR A 105 -3.99 -10.41 -10.83
CA THR A 105 -2.96 -9.48 -10.36
C THR A 105 -3.51 -8.50 -9.33
N PRO A 106 -2.67 -7.85 -8.49
CA PRO A 106 -3.12 -6.76 -7.61
C PRO A 106 -3.92 -5.68 -8.34
N GLN A 107 -3.47 -5.26 -9.52
CA GLN A 107 -4.19 -4.30 -10.36
C GLN A 107 -5.58 -4.84 -10.71
N GLN A 108 -5.70 -6.10 -11.12
CA GLN A 108 -7.01 -6.65 -11.46
C GLN A 108 -7.92 -6.80 -10.23
N PHE A 109 -7.38 -7.20 -9.07
CA PHE A 109 -8.17 -7.31 -7.83
C PHE A 109 -8.75 -5.96 -7.40
N ILE A 110 -7.97 -4.88 -7.46
CA ILE A 110 -8.49 -3.57 -7.09
C ILE A 110 -9.54 -3.06 -8.08
N GLN A 111 -9.41 -3.34 -9.39
CA GLN A 111 -10.44 -3.00 -10.37
C GLN A 111 -11.74 -3.81 -10.16
N ASP A 112 -11.62 -5.11 -9.89
CA ASP A 112 -12.76 -5.96 -9.57
C ASP A 112 -13.44 -5.49 -8.26
N TYR A 113 -12.64 -5.01 -7.28
CA TYR A 113 -13.15 -4.42 -6.03
C TYR A 113 -13.84 -3.08 -6.21
N VAL A 114 -13.29 -2.18 -7.03
CA VAL A 114 -13.95 -0.91 -7.41
C VAL A 114 -15.31 -1.18 -8.06
N THR A 115 -15.40 -2.22 -8.89
CA THR A 115 -16.67 -2.66 -9.50
C THR A 115 -17.62 -3.23 -8.44
N PHE A 116 -17.12 -4.05 -7.52
CA PHE A 116 -17.90 -4.63 -6.43
C PHE A 116 -18.52 -3.56 -5.51
N ILE A 117 -17.78 -2.53 -5.11
CA ILE A 117 -18.29 -1.49 -4.20
C ILE A 117 -19.54 -0.82 -4.77
N LYS A 118 -19.60 -0.61 -6.09
CA LYS A 118 -20.73 0.05 -6.76
C LYS A 118 -22.04 -0.75 -6.66
N SER A 119 -21.97 -2.06 -6.42
CA SER A 119 -23.13 -2.95 -6.27
C SER A 119 -23.20 -3.64 -4.91
N ALA A 120 -22.31 -3.31 -3.97
CA ALA A 120 -22.24 -3.92 -2.66
C ALA A 120 -23.51 -3.63 -1.84
N THR A 121 -24.04 -4.65 -1.17
CA THR A 121 -25.18 -4.49 -0.28
C THR A 121 -24.75 -3.86 1.05
N LYS A 122 -25.72 -3.33 1.83
CA LYS A 122 -25.46 -2.86 3.19
C LYS A 122 -24.83 -3.94 4.08
N GLU A 123 -25.22 -5.20 3.88
CA GLU A 123 -24.69 -6.33 4.63
C GLU A 123 -23.23 -6.62 4.24
N ASP A 124 -22.89 -6.51 2.95
CA ASP A 124 -21.50 -6.65 2.50
C ASP A 124 -20.60 -5.59 3.11
N LEU A 125 -21.03 -4.32 3.07
CA LEU A 125 -20.31 -3.20 3.67
C LEU A 125 -20.22 -3.36 5.19
N LYS A 126 -21.27 -3.83 5.85
CA LYS A 126 -21.26 -4.12 7.29
C LYS A 126 -20.20 -5.16 7.62
N LYS A 127 -20.13 -6.29 6.89
CA LYS A 127 -19.10 -7.32 7.10
C LYS A 127 -17.69 -6.77 6.91
N LEU A 128 -17.47 -5.97 5.88
CA LEU A 128 -16.17 -5.33 5.63
C LEU A 128 -15.79 -4.34 6.74
N ARG A 129 -16.76 -3.60 7.29
CA ARG A 129 -16.54 -2.71 8.43
C ARG A 129 -16.26 -3.49 9.71
N ASP A 130 -17.06 -4.52 9.98
CA ASP A 130 -16.91 -5.38 11.17
C ASP A 130 -15.56 -6.07 11.18
N ASN A 131 -15.03 -6.46 10.01
CA ASN A 131 -13.70 -7.03 9.94
C ASN A 131 -12.58 -6.02 10.30
N VAL A 132 -12.81 -4.72 10.06
CA VAL A 132 -11.91 -3.64 10.45
C VAL A 132 -12.10 -3.21 11.91
N THR A 133 -13.29 -3.32 12.49
CA THR A 133 -13.50 -2.90 13.89
C THR A 133 -13.26 -4.03 14.89
N ASN A 134 -13.65 -5.26 14.53
CA ASN A 134 -13.67 -6.41 15.43
C ASN A 134 -12.90 -7.63 14.89
N GLY A 135 -12.51 -7.62 13.61
CA GLY A 135 -11.91 -8.77 12.92
C GLY A 135 -10.40 -8.70 12.72
N THR A 136 -9.94 -9.37 11.68
CA THR A 136 -8.53 -9.53 11.35
C THR A 136 -7.90 -8.26 10.81
N ALA A 137 -8.69 -7.37 10.21
CA ALA A 137 -8.23 -6.09 9.67
C ALA A 137 -8.14 -4.98 10.74
N ARG A 138 -8.26 -5.29 12.03
CA ARG A 138 -8.33 -4.26 13.10
C ARG A 138 -7.17 -3.26 13.14
N ARG A 139 -6.00 -3.62 12.60
CA ARG A 139 -4.84 -2.71 12.56
C ARG A 139 -5.06 -1.49 11.68
N ILE A 140 -5.92 -1.55 10.65
CA ILE A 140 -6.22 -0.40 9.80
C ILE A 140 -7.29 0.53 10.40
N ASN A 141 -7.85 0.20 11.57
CA ASN A 141 -8.87 1.06 12.17
C ASN A 141 -8.24 2.37 12.68
N ILE A 142 -8.55 3.47 11.99
CA ILE A 142 -8.05 4.81 12.30
C ILE A 142 -9.24 5.66 12.76
N GLU A 143 -9.08 6.32 13.90
CA GLU A 143 -10.11 7.19 14.45
C GLU A 143 -10.47 8.32 13.47
N GLY A 144 -11.78 8.57 13.29
CA GLY A 144 -12.27 9.59 12.36
C GLY A 144 -12.20 9.22 10.87
N ILE A 145 -11.75 8.01 10.53
CA ILE A 145 -11.73 7.52 9.14
C ILE A 145 -12.59 6.26 9.03
N ASN A 146 -13.56 6.30 8.12
CA ASN A 146 -14.38 5.13 7.83
C ASN A 146 -13.61 4.22 6.88
N VAL A 147 -13.11 3.10 7.42
CA VAL A 147 -12.35 2.09 6.68
C VAL A 147 -13.14 0.77 6.64
N TYR A 148 -13.18 0.16 5.46
CA TYR A 148 -13.83 -1.10 5.15
C TYR A 148 -12.83 -2.01 4.44
N GLY A 149 -12.75 -3.29 4.79
CA GLY A 149 -11.83 -4.15 4.06
C GLY A 149 -11.70 -5.56 4.61
N LEU A 150 -10.91 -6.35 3.90
CA LEU A 150 -10.58 -7.71 4.27
C LEU A 150 -9.08 -7.98 4.18
N THR A 151 -8.69 -9.04 4.87
CA THR A 151 -7.34 -9.61 4.82
C THR A 151 -7.39 -10.94 4.08
N ALA A 152 -6.35 -11.25 3.31
CA ALA A 152 -6.10 -12.57 2.74
C ALA A 152 -4.66 -12.99 3.04
N THR A 153 -4.46 -14.27 3.33
CA THR A 153 -3.15 -14.87 3.60
C THR A 153 -3.16 -16.20 2.89
N ASP A 154 -2.37 -16.32 1.86
CA ASP A 154 -2.45 -17.43 0.91
C ASP A 154 -1.04 -17.96 0.68
N TYR A 155 -0.89 -19.28 0.81
CA TYR A 155 0.38 -19.94 0.56
C TYR A 155 0.78 -19.80 -0.91
N LYS A 156 2.07 -19.61 -1.16
CA LYS A 156 2.58 -19.54 -2.52
C LYS A 156 2.51 -20.92 -3.17
N LEU A 157 2.23 -20.93 -4.47
CA LEU A 157 2.11 -22.18 -5.23
C LEU A 157 3.47 -22.87 -5.43
N ASP A 158 4.52 -22.07 -5.56
CA ASP A 158 5.90 -22.49 -5.74
C ASP A 158 6.62 -22.77 -4.40
N ASN A 159 6.13 -22.19 -3.30
CA ASN A 159 6.67 -22.41 -1.96
C ASN A 159 5.57 -22.40 -0.88
N PRO A 160 5.06 -23.58 -0.44
CA PRO A 160 3.97 -23.65 0.51
C PRO A 160 4.35 -23.25 1.94
N ASP A 161 5.63 -23.02 2.25
CA ASP A 161 6.07 -22.51 3.55
C ASP A 161 6.04 -20.97 3.61
N GLU A 162 5.82 -20.33 2.47
CA GLU A 162 5.74 -18.89 2.34
C GLU A 162 4.33 -18.45 1.96
N VAL A 163 3.98 -17.25 2.40
CA VAL A 163 2.66 -16.67 2.19
C VAL A 163 2.75 -15.37 1.45
N ILE A 164 1.70 -15.08 0.70
CA ILE A 164 1.38 -13.76 0.19
C ILE A 164 0.33 -13.19 1.12
N THR A 165 0.53 -11.95 1.56
CA THR A 165 -0.40 -11.27 2.44
C THR A 165 -1.00 -10.07 1.75
N THR A 166 -2.32 -9.95 1.81
CA THR A 166 -3.04 -8.89 1.11
C THR A 166 -4.05 -8.24 2.06
N PHE A 167 -4.08 -6.91 2.06
CA PHE A 167 -5.25 -6.16 2.50
C PHE A 167 -5.92 -5.54 1.27
N LEU A 168 -7.23 -5.68 1.18
CA LEU A 168 -8.06 -5.07 0.14
C LEU A 168 -9.25 -4.36 0.81
N GLY A 169 -9.40 -3.08 0.54
CA GLY A 169 -10.41 -2.28 1.19
C GLY A 169 -10.64 -0.94 0.53
N HIS A 170 -11.53 -0.16 1.14
CA HIS A 170 -11.72 1.24 0.81
C HIS A 170 -11.90 2.07 2.08
N PHE A 171 -11.67 3.36 1.94
CA PHE A 171 -11.90 4.32 3.01
C PHE A 171 -12.46 5.62 2.48
N SER A 172 -13.20 6.31 3.34
CA SER A 172 -13.80 7.61 3.03
C SER A 172 -13.23 8.67 3.97
N TYR A 173 -12.80 9.80 3.41
CA TYR A 173 -12.24 10.93 4.13
C TYR A 173 -12.63 12.25 3.45
N GLN A 174 -13.18 13.22 4.21
CA GLN A 174 -13.63 14.53 3.70
C GLN A 174 -14.48 14.44 2.42
N ASN A 175 -15.48 13.56 2.40
CA ASN A 175 -16.38 13.31 1.25
C ASN A 175 -15.71 12.75 -0.01
N GLN A 176 -14.47 12.29 0.09
CA GLN A 176 -13.78 11.56 -0.97
C GLN A 176 -13.59 10.11 -0.56
N GLU A 177 -13.75 9.20 -1.51
CA GLU A 177 -13.61 7.76 -1.30
C GLU A 177 -12.47 7.20 -2.13
N TYR A 178 -11.74 6.25 -1.53
CA TYR A 178 -10.55 5.65 -2.11
C TYR A 178 -10.56 4.15 -1.90
N ALA A 179 -10.16 3.38 -2.91
CA ALA A 179 -9.86 1.96 -2.76
C ALA A 179 -8.35 1.77 -2.60
N LEU A 180 -7.97 0.78 -1.82
CA LEU A 180 -6.58 0.44 -1.53
C LEU A 180 -6.42 -1.07 -1.53
N ILE A 181 -5.40 -1.52 -2.24
CA ILE A 181 -4.83 -2.85 -2.08
C ILE A 181 -3.39 -2.70 -1.63
N THR A 182 -2.97 -3.54 -0.70
CA THR A 182 -1.56 -3.67 -0.28
C THR A 182 -1.20 -5.14 -0.28
N LEU A 183 0.06 -5.44 -0.62
CA LEU A 183 0.60 -6.77 -0.75
C LEU A 183 2.01 -6.80 -0.15
N LEU A 184 2.31 -7.84 0.63
CA LEU A 184 3.67 -8.23 0.98
C LEU A 184 3.90 -9.69 0.57
N ASP A 185 5.01 -9.94 -0.13
CA ASP A 185 5.45 -11.27 -0.57
C ASP A 185 6.45 -11.86 0.43
N SER A 186 6.17 -13.08 0.88
CA SER A 186 6.98 -13.83 1.84
C SER A 186 7.34 -13.07 3.14
N PRO A 187 6.44 -12.26 3.74
CA PRO A 187 6.76 -11.57 4.99
C PRO A 187 7.02 -12.57 6.11
N LYS A 188 7.96 -12.24 6.99
CA LYS A 188 8.32 -13.05 8.15
C LYS A 188 7.63 -12.52 9.40
N GLY A 189 7.33 -13.44 10.31
CA GLY A 189 6.82 -13.09 11.64
C GLY A 189 7.93 -12.49 12.49
N ILE A 190 7.59 -11.49 13.29
CA ILE A 190 8.54 -10.79 14.17
C ILE A 190 8.01 -10.76 15.60
N LYS A 191 8.86 -10.40 16.56
CA LYS A 191 8.47 -10.37 17.99
C LYS A 191 7.24 -9.50 18.25
N SER A 192 7.15 -8.33 17.61
CA SER A 192 6.00 -7.42 17.74
C SER A 192 4.70 -7.96 17.12
N THR A 193 4.79 -8.99 16.26
CA THR A 193 3.65 -9.75 15.74
C THR A 193 3.49 -11.10 16.42
N PHE A 194 4.16 -11.34 17.55
CA PHE A 194 4.15 -12.64 18.26
C PHE A 194 4.57 -13.82 17.38
N GLY A 195 5.40 -13.57 16.36
CA GLY A 195 5.81 -14.58 15.39
C GLY A 195 4.80 -14.84 14.27
N PHE A 196 3.64 -14.16 14.25
CA PHE A 196 2.66 -14.30 13.17
C PHE A 196 3.09 -13.52 11.92
N ASN A 197 2.87 -14.11 10.75
CA ASN A 197 3.13 -13.52 9.42
C ASN A 197 1.87 -13.36 8.56
N SER A 198 0.67 -13.42 9.15
CA SER A 198 -0.58 -13.25 8.40
C SER A 198 -0.90 -11.78 8.12
N SER A 199 -1.76 -11.55 7.11
CA SER A 199 -2.13 -10.21 6.60
C SER A 199 -2.67 -9.24 7.65
N GLY A 200 -3.33 -9.77 8.69
CA GLY A 200 -3.80 -8.97 9.82
C GLY A 200 -2.68 -8.30 10.62
N TRP A 201 -1.42 -8.74 10.47
CA TRP A 201 -0.25 -8.21 11.17
C TRP A 201 0.65 -7.34 10.31
N ASN A 202 0.71 -7.59 9.00
CA ASN A 202 1.68 -6.97 8.10
C ASN A 202 1.02 -6.13 6.99
N ALA A 203 0.31 -6.72 6.03
CA ALA A 203 -0.34 -5.98 4.94
C ALA A 203 -1.36 -4.94 5.46
N THR A 204 -2.08 -5.26 6.54
CA THR A 204 -3.00 -4.30 7.17
C THR A 204 -2.27 -3.12 7.83
N GLU A 205 -1.06 -3.34 8.36
CA GLU A 205 -0.22 -2.28 8.93
C GLU A 205 0.33 -1.36 7.84
N LEU A 206 0.82 -1.94 6.73
CA LEU A 206 1.19 -1.20 5.52
C LEU A 206 0.01 -0.35 5.04
N ALA A 207 -1.18 -0.94 4.93
CA ALA A 207 -2.38 -0.23 4.50
C ALA A 207 -2.72 0.94 5.44
N ARG A 208 -2.62 0.76 6.77
CA ARG A 208 -2.83 1.83 7.75
C ARG A 208 -1.93 3.03 7.49
N LYS A 209 -0.63 2.79 7.33
CA LYS A 209 0.36 3.86 7.08
C LYS A 209 0.11 4.59 5.77
N ILE A 210 -0.30 3.87 4.71
CA ILE A 210 -0.66 4.49 3.43
C ILE A 210 -1.91 5.37 3.57
N VAL A 211 -2.95 4.92 4.28
CA VAL A 211 -4.15 5.73 4.56
C VAL A 211 -3.78 6.98 5.36
N GLU A 212 -3.02 6.85 6.44
CA GLU A 212 -2.56 7.98 7.25
C GLU A 212 -1.74 8.98 6.41
N SER A 213 -0.85 8.50 5.55
CA SER A 213 -0.08 9.36 4.64
C SER A 213 -0.98 10.10 3.63
N ALA A 214 -1.97 9.42 3.06
CA ALA A 214 -2.93 10.02 2.13
C ALA A 214 -3.81 11.10 2.80
N VAL A 215 -4.27 10.85 4.04
CA VAL A 215 -5.18 11.77 4.75
C VAL A 215 -4.46 12.88 5.52
N LEU A 216 -3.20 12.72 5.94
CA LEU A 216 -2.47 13.80 6.63
C LEU A 216 -2.23 15.03 5.73
N ASN A 217 -2.18 14.83 4.41
CA ASN A 217 -1.90 15.90 3.45
C ASN A 217 -3.14 16.68 2.97
N THR A 218 -4.34 16.11 3.11
CA THR A 218 -5.60 16.85 2.84
C THR A 218 -5.86 17.94 3.90
N ASN A 219 -5.28 17.82 5.10
CA ASN A 219 -5.28 18.86 6.13
C ASN A 219 -4.26 19.98 5.89
N LEU A 220 -3.23 19.75 5.07
CA LEU A 220 -2.27 20.80 4.68
C LEU A 220 -2.82 21.69 3.56
N ALA A 221 -3.73 21.16 2.72
CA ALA A 221 -4.45 21.95 1.71
C ALA A 221 -5.52 22.91 2.29
N LYS A 222 -5.74 22.90 3.61
CA LYS A 222 -6.76 23.71 4.33
C LYS A 222 -6.19 24.65 5.39
N ARG A 223 -4.87 24.84 5.48
CA ARG A 223 -4.34 25.98 6.24
C ARG A 223 -4.43 27.21 5.34
N LYS A 224 -5.44 28.03 5.67
CA LYS A 224 -5.83 29.33 5.11
C LYS A 224 -4.66 30.17 4.60
#